data_AF-A0A6A5GVF0-F1
#
_entry.id   AF-A0A6A5GVF0-F1
#
_cell.length_a   1.000
_cell.length_b   1.000
_cell.length_c   1.000
_cell.angle_alpha   90.00
_cell.angle_beta   90.00
_cell.angle_gamma   90.00
#
_symmetry.space_group_name_H-M   'P 1'
#
loop_
_entity.id
_entity.type
_entity.pdbx_description
1 polymer ?
#
loop_
_entity_poly.entity_id
_entity_poly.type
_entity_poly.pdbx_seq_one_letter_code
_entity_poly.pdbx_strand_id
1 'polypeptide(L)'
;MYNYSVAINDEYCKIMFPGAFHPAFQLVKVYHILLSIVSMFSITYFFVNYNNQLAFHFNIKILFYYQFLTCFTQSTTLAISQVIVPALTCLYMYYDDEFNYPQMSAMATSPYSLVKINYIFISVNVMNFITLMHSIGLYRHNQRKINVVKNRDQFILSSRFQMNENIISSRLLWWLSTAQLIIFLSYGCLMYSLRIFLTGPRSAVWQAVTELCYTPPLYCAIMPIICIISAQNSLKERNSKIQSLITLRSVGKEGWDNYQGMLQKQWA
;
A
#
# COMPACT_ATOMS: atom_id res chain seq x y z
N MET A 1 24.87 -26.50 -21.42
CA MET A 1 25.63 -26.33 -20.16
C MET A 1 26.20 -24.93 -20.22
N TYR A 2 25.50 -23.96 -19.62
CA TYR A 2 25.92 -22.55 -19.69
C TYR A 2 26.98 -22.29 -18.63
N ASN A 3 28.15 -21.80 -19.03
CA ASN A 3 29.22 -21.36 -18.13
C ASN A 3 28.82 -19.99 -17.55
N TYR A 4 28.15 -19.99 -16.40
CA TYR A 4 27.76 -18.76 -15.67
C TYR A 4 28.90 -18.15 -14.84
N SER A 5 30.15 -18.58 -15.02
CA SER A 5 31.28 -18.02 -14.29
C SER A 5 31.75 -16.73 -14.96
N VAL A 6 31.31 -15.58 -14.44
CA VAL A 6 31.96 -14.30 -14.72
C VAL A 6 33.43 -14.45 -14.36
N ALA A 7 34.32 -14.34 -15.35
CA ALA A 7 35.75 -14.34 -15.09
C ALA A 7 36.07 -13.08 -14.28
N ILE A 8 36.39 -13.25 -12.99
CA ILE A 8 36.83 -12.18 -12.12
C ILE A 8 38.23 -11.76 -12.60
N ASN A 9 38.26 -10.76 -13.46
CA ASN A 9 39.47 -10.16 -14.01
C ASN A 9 39.88 -8.92 -13.19
N ASP A 10 41.18 -8.61 -13.17
CA ASP A 10 41.73 -7.50 -12.38
C ASP A 10 41.06 -6.15 -12.68
N GLU A 11 40.59 -5.96 -13.91
CA GLU A 11 39.85 -4.76 -14.33
C GLU A 11 38.47 -4.67 -13.66
N TYR A 12 37.76 -5.80 -13.50
CA TYR A 12 36.50 -5.86 -12.77
C TYR A 12 36.69 -5.46 -11.31
N CYS A 13 37.72 -6.02 -10.65
CA CYS A 13 38.04 -5.66 -9.26
C CYS A 13 38.45 -4.19 -9.12
N LYS A 14 39.22 -3.64 -10.07
CA LYS A 14 39.65 -2.22 -10.06
C LYS A 14 38.50 -1.22 -10.21
N ILE A 15 37.40 -1.59 -10.87
CA ILE A 15 36.25 -0.69 -11.07
C ILE A 15 35.21 -0.89 -9.96
N MET A 16 34.93 -2.14 -9.58
CA MET A 16 33.88 -2.47 -8.62
C MET A 16 34.23 -2.13 -7.19
N PHE A 17 35.46 -2.42 -6.77
CA PHE A 17 35.89 -2.23 -5.38
C PHE A 17 35.86 -0.74 -4.98
N PRO A 18 36.54 0.19 -5.67
CA PRO A 18 36.48 1.61 -5.30
C PRO A 18 35.09 2.24 -5.49
N GLY A 19 34.28 1.72 -6.43
CA GLY A 19 32.91 2.19 -6.60
C GLY A 19 31.97 1.78 -5.45
N ALA A 20 32.14 0.56 -4.92
CA ALA A 20 31.39 0.09 -3.75
C ALA A 20 31.74 0.89 -2.48
N PHE A 21 33.01 1.30 -2.31
CA PHE A 21 33.45 2.14 -1.19
C PHE A 21 33.28 3.65 -1.44
N HIS A 22 32.70 4.04 -2.58
CA HIS A 22 32.49 5.45 -2.88
C HIS A 22 31.47 6.05 -1.90
N PRO A 23 31.76 7.21 -1.26
CA PRO A 23 30.92 7.76 -0.19
C PRO A 23 29.48 8.04 -0.65
N ALA A 24 29.30 8.50 -1.88
CA ALA A 24 27.96 8.73 -2.44
C ALA A 24 27.12 7.45 -2.53
N PHE A 25 27.72 6.32 -2.90
CA PHE A 25 27.00 5.04 -3.00
C PHE A 25 26.64 4.52 -1.60
N GLN A 26 27.57 4.62 -0.65
CA GLN A 26 27.35 4.24 0.75
C GLN A 26 26.23 5.06 1.41
N LEU A 27 26.17 6.38 1.17
CA LEU A 27 25.09 7.22 1.69
C LEU A 27 23.71 6.79 1.19
N VAL A 28 23.60 6.43 -0.09
CA VAL A 28 22.34 5.93 -0.68
C VAL A 28 21.95 4.58 -0.08
N LYS A 29 22.92 3.70 0.21
CA LYS A 29 22.65 2.44 0.93
C LYS A 29 22.14 2.69 2.34
N VAL A 30 22.78 3.60 3.09
CA VAL A 30 22.33 3.97 4.44
C VAL A 30 20.92 4.53 4.40
N TYR A 31 20.60 5.37 3.41
CA TYR A 31 19.24 5.88 3.21
C TYR A 31 18.20 4.76 3.01
N HIS A 32 18.48 3.79 2.13
CA HIS A 32 17.58 2.65 1.90
C HIS A 32 17.45 1.73 3.12
N ILE A 33 18.52 1.55 3.90
CA ILE A 33 18.49 0.80 5.16
C ILE A 33 17.59 1.50 6.18
N LEU A 34 17.76 2.82 6.37
CA LEU A 34 16.92 3.61 7.28
C LEU A 34 15.44 3.54 6.87
N LEU A 35 15.15 3.64 5.57
CA LEU A 35 13.80 3.52 5.04
C LEU A 35 13.19 2.13 5.30
N SER A 36 14.00 1.08 5.19
CA SER A 36 13.59 -0.29 5.48
C SER A 36 13.30 -0.48 6.97
N ILE A 37 14.14 0.07 7.86
CA ILE A 37 13.91 0.05 9.31
C ILE A 37 12.60 0.76 9.67
N VAL A 38 12.39 1.97 9.14
CA VAL A 38 11.16 2.75 9.38
C VAL A 38 9.91 2.01 8.89
N SER A 39 9.99 1.37 7.72
CA SER A 39 8.87 0.60 7.19
C SER A 39 8.55 -0.62 8.06
N MET A 40 9.57 -1.38 8.50
CA MET A 40 9.38 -2.52 9.41
C MET A 40 8.73 -2.11 10.73
N PHE A 41 9.20 -1.04 11.37
CA PHE A 41 8.61 -0.54 12.61
C PHE A 41 7.16 -0.08 12.41
N SER A 42 6.88 0.64 11.31
CA SER A 42 5.54 1.16 11.02
C SER A 42 4.53 0.02 10.76
N ILE A 43 4.95 -1.00 10.01
CA ILE A 43 4.14 -2.19 9.74
C ILE A 43 3.88 -2.96 11.04
N THR A 44 4.93 -3.20 11.83
CA THR A 44 4.82 -3.92 13.11
C THR A 44 3.88 -3.19 14.07
N TYR A 45 4.04 -1.88 14.21
CA TYR A 45 3.17 -1.05 15.05
C TYR A 45 1.70 -1.13 14.60
N PHE A 46 1.45 -1.06 13.29
CA PHE A 46 0.11 -1.19 12.74
C PHE A 46 -0.53 -2.54 13.11
N PHE A 47 0.19 -3.65 12.88
CA PHE A 47 -0.31 -4.99 13.21
C PHE A 47 -0.53 -5.19 14.71
N VAL A 48 0.39 -4.75 15.57
CA VAL A 48 0.26 -4.95 17.02
C VAL A 48 -0.92 -4.14 17.59
N ASN A 49 -1.09 -2.89 17.17
CA ASN A 49 -2.01 -1.97 17.84
C ASN A 49 -3.45 -1.97 17.27
N TYR A 50 -3.63 -2.36 16.00
CA TYR A 50 -4.93 -2.25 15.33
C TYR A 50 -5.58 -3.59 14.98
N ASN A 51 -4.86 -4.73 15.05
CA ASN A 51 -5.40 -6.04 14.68
C ASN A 51 -6.52 -6.54 15.62
N ASN A 52 -6.47 -6.18 16.91
CA ASN A 52 -7.37 -6.73 17.93
C ASN A 52 -8.67 -5.91 18.16
N GLN A 53 -8.92 -4.82 17.42
CA GLN A 53 -10.08 -3.95 17.66
C GLN A 53 -11.37 -4.37 16.92
N LEU A 54 -11.38 -5.55 16.29
CA LEU A 54 -12.47 -6.07 15.47
C LEU A 54 -13.06 -7.35 16.10
N ALA A 55 -14.00 -7.23 17.04
CA ALA A 55 -14.67 -8.38 17.64
C ALA A 55 -16.21 -8.24 17.58
N PHE A 56 -16.89 -9.20 16.93
CA PHE A 56 -18.36 -9.24 16.74
C PHE A 56 -19.00 -10.57 17.25
N HIS A 57 -20.32 -10.55 17.50
CA HIS A 57 -21.17 -11.50 18.28
C HIS A 57 -21.68 -12.76 17.53
N PHE A 58 -22.07 -13.85 18.25
CA PHE A 58 -22.21 -15.26 17.79
C PHE A 58 -23.21 -15.59 16.64
N ASN A 59 -24.49 -15.20 16.66
CA ASN A 59 -25.42 -15.50 15.54
C ASN A 59 -25.14 -14.65 14.29
N ILE A 60 -24.49 -13.51 14.50
CA ILE A 60 -23.91 -12.67 13.46
C ILE A 60 -22.64 -13.35 12.88
N LYS A 61 -21.93 -14.22 13.64
CA LYS A 61 -20.75 -14.96 13.15
C LYS A 61 -21.06 -15.90 11.99
N ILE A 62 -22.25 -16.51 11.90
CA ILE A 62 -22.59 -17.43 10.79
C ILE A 62 -22.82 -16.67 9.48
N LEU A 63 -23.56 -15.55 9.51
CA LEU A 63 -23.75 -14.70 8.33
C LEU A 63 -22.45 -13.98 7.96
N PHE A 64 -21.67 -13.56 8.96
CA PHE A 64 -20.33 -13.04 8.74
C PHE A 64 -19.42 -14.10 8.16
N TYR A 65 -19.49 -15.37 8.55
CA TYR A 65 -18.64 -16.44 8.03
C TYR A 65 -18.77 -16.59 6.51
N TYR A 66 -20.00 -16.62 5.99
CA TYR A 66 -20.21 -16.66 4.54
C TYR A 66 -19.73 -15.38 3.84
N GLN A 67 -19.99 -14.21 4.41
CA GLN A 67 -19.52 -12.93 3.84
C GLN A 67 -17.97 -12.82 3.90
N PHE A 68 -17.36 -13.30 4.98
CA PHE A 68 -15.92 -13.35 5.18
C PHE A 68 -15.27 -14.35 4.22
N LEU A 69 -15.94 -15.46 3.91
CA LEU A 69 -15.45 -16.43 2.92
C LEU A 69 -15.40 -15.80 1.52
N THR A 70 -16.40 -14.99 1.14
CA THR A 70 -16.38 -14.26 -0.13
C THR A 70 -15.31 -13.17 -0.17
N CYS A 71 -15.15 -12.41 0.91
CA CYS A 71 -14.08 -11.42 1.03
C CYS A 71 -12.68 -12.07 1.12
N PHE A 72 -12.57 -13.23 1.77
CA PHE A 72 -11.35 -13.99 1.89
C PHE A 72 -10.95 -14.58 0.54
N THR A 73 -11.87 -15.23 -0.18
CA THR A 73 -11.60 -15.74 -1.54
C THR A 73 -11.21 -14.61 -2.49
N GLN A 74 -11.87 -13.45 -2.43
CA GLN A 74 -11.46 -12.25 -3.17
C GLN A 74 -10.07 -11.73 -2.73
N SER A 75 -9.80 -11.67 -1.43
CA SER A 75 -8.48 -11.26 -0.92
C SER A 75 -7.39 -12.26 -1.30
N THR A 76 -7.71 -13.54 -1.40
CA THR A 76 -6.78 -14.62 -1.73
C THR A 76 -6.47 -14.60 -3.22
N THR A 77 -7.45 -14.39 -4.09
CA THR A 77 -7.20 -14.20 -5.54
C THR A 77 -6.37 -12.95 -5.81
N LEU A 78 -6.63 -11.87 -5.08
CA LEU A 78 -5.80 -10.66 -5.12
C LEU A 78 -4.38 -10.91 -4.58
N ALA A 79 -4.22 -11.65 -3.48
CA ALA A 79 -2.89 -11.99 -2.94
C ALA A 79 -2.09 -12.91 -3.89
N ILE A 80 -2.73 -13.93 -4.47
CA ILE A 80 -2.11 -14.83 -5.44
C ILE A 80 -1.66 -14.05 -6.68
N SER A 81 -2.51 -13.17 -7.21
CA SER A 81 -2.11 -12.31 -8.33
C SER A 81 -0.97 -11.35 -7.96
N GLN A 82 -0.93 -10.84 -6.73
CA GLN A 82 0.18 -10.01 -6.24
C GLN A 82 1.51 -10.74 -6.07
N VAL A 83 1.54 -12.07 -6.01
CA VAL A 83 2.79 -12.86 -5.96
C VAL A 83 3.19 -13.34 -7.34
N ILE A 84 2.24 -13.87 -8.10
CA ILE A 84 2.49 -14.44 -9.43
C ILE A 84 2.92 -13.36 -10.43
N VAL A 85 2.26 -12.19 -10.43
CA VAL A 85 2.55 -11.13 -11.40
C VAL A 85 3.98 -10.59 -11.24
N PRO A 86 4.46 -10.24 -10.02
CA PRO A 86 5.86 -9.85 -9.84
C PRO A 86 6.85 -10.94 -10.24
N ALA A 87 6.59 -12.20 -9.86
CA ALA A 87 7.48 -13.32 -10.21
C ALA A 87 7.61 -13.49 -11.73
N LEU A 88 6.50 -13.43 -12.47
CA LEU A 88 6.49 -13.47 -13.92
C LEU A 88 7.19 -12.26 -14.54
N THR A 89 7.03 -11.06 -13.99
CA THR A 89 7.76 -9.88 -14.49
C THR A 89 9.26 -9.97 -14.27
N CYS A 90 9.72 -10.52 -13.14
CA CYS A 90 11.13 -10.78 -12.90
C CYS A 90 11.69 -11.82 -13.90
N LEU A 91 10.96 -12.92 -14.11
CA LEU A 91 11.34 -13.93 -15.10
C LEU A 91 11.43 -13.33 -16.51
N TYR A 92 10.42 -12.57 -16.94
CA TYR A 92 10.42 -11.92 -18.25
C TYR A 92 11.56 -10.91 -18.42
N MET A 93 11.89 -10.15 -17.36
CA MET A 93 12.95 -9.14 -17.41
C MET A 93 14.35 -9.75 -17.59
N TYR A 94 14.58 -10.94 -17.03
CA TYR A 94 15.90 -11.59 -16.98
C TYR A 94 16.00 -12.88 -17.82
N TYR A 95 14.97 -13.25 -18.57
CA TYR A 95 14.92 -14.53 -19.30
C TYR A 95 16.10 -14.74 -20.28
N ASP A 96 16.55 -13.67 -20.95
CA ASP A 96 17.63 -13.72 -21.95
C ASP A 96 18.92 -13.03 -21.49
N ASP A 97 19.07 -12.78 -20.19
CA ASP A 97 20.19 -11.99 -19.68
C ASP A 97 21.37 -12.88 -19.29
N GLU A 98 22.53 -12.62 -19.88
CA GLU A 98 23.74 -13.43 -19.64
C GLU A 98 24.50 -12.98 -18.38
N PHE A 99 24.12 -11.87 -17.75
CA PHE A 99 24.75 -11.30 -16.54
C PHE A 99 26.28 -11.07 -16.64
N ASN A 100 26.83 -11.04 -17.85
CA ASN A 100 28.27 -10.92 -18.14
C ASN A 100 28.79 -9.47 -18.06
N TYR A 101 28.29 -8.66 -17.13
CA TYR A 101 28.64 -7.25 -17.03
C TYR A 101 28.73 -6.77 -15.57
N PRO A 102 29.56 -5.76 -15.28
CA PRO A 102 29.76 -5.26 -13.93
C PRO A 102 28.47 -4.67 -13.32
N GLN A 103 27.97 -5.27 -12.23
CA GLN A 103 26.86 -4.76 -11.41
C GLN A 103 27.20 -4.75 -9.91
N MET A 104 26.98 -3.62 -9.23
CA MET A 104 27.17 -3.50 -7.77
C MET A 104 25.93 -3.90 -6.97
N SER A 105 24.78 -4.08 -7.63
CA SER A 105 23.48 -4.20 -6.97
C SER A 105 22.49 -4.95 -7.84
N ALA A 106 21.69 -5.82 -7.22
CA ALA A 106 20.59 -6.54 -7.88
C ALA A 106 19.47 -5.59 -8.35
N MET A 107 19.47 -4.33 -7.89
CA MET A 107 18.53 -3.29 -8.34
C MET A 107 19.00 -2.60 -9.62
N ALA A 108 20.27 -2.77 -10.01
CA ALA A 108 20.77 -2.22 -11.25
C ALA A 108 20.19 -3.02 -12.41
N THR A 109 19.51 -2.33 -13.32
CA THR A 109 18.89 -2.97 -14.47
C THR A 109 19.91 -3.30 -15.54
N SER A 110 19.69 -4.42 -16.23
CA SER A 110 20.54 -4.86 -17.34
C SER A 110 20.57 -3.84 -18.46
N PRO A 111 21.74 -3.52 -19.05
CA PRO A 111 21.83 -2.64 -20.19
C PRO A 111 21.19 -3.24 -21.45
N TYR A 112 21.07 -4.57 -21.54
CA TYR A 112 20.52 -5.28 -22.70
C TYR A 112 18.99 -5.35 -22.66
N SER A 113 18.37 -5.22 -21.49
CA SER A 113 16.91 -5.32 -21.29
C SER A 113 16.18 -3.96 -21.29
N LEU A 114 16.80 -2.87 -21.77
CA LEU A 114 16.24 -1.51 -21.68
C LEU A 114 14.84 -1.37 -22.29
N VAL A 115 14.61 -2.01 -23.44
CA VAL A 115 13.31 -1.99 -24.13
C VAL A 115 12.26 -2.76 -23.31
N LYS A 116 12.61 -3.95 -22.81
CA LYS A 116 11.73 -4.77 -21.95
C LYS A 116 11.34 -4.01 -20.67
N ILE A 117 12.30 -3.33 -20.04
CA ILE A 117 12.09 -2.51 -18.84
C ILE A 117 11.13 -1.35 -19.13
N ASN A 118 11.25 -0.69 -20.28
CA ASN A 118 10.33 0.39 -20.66
C ASN A 118 8.90 -0.10 -20.84
N TYR A 119 8.71 -1.27 -21.47
CA TYR A 119 7.39 -1.87 -21.60
C TYR A 119 6.79 -2.21 -20.23
N ILE A 120 7.58 -2.82 -19.33
CA ILE A 120 7.15 -3.09 -17.95
C ILE A 120 6.76 -1.76 -17.27
N PHE A 121 7.60 -0.74 -17.37
CA PHE A 121 7.37 0.53 -16.72
C PHE A 121 6.08 1.22 -17.21
N ILE A 122 5.86 1.28 -18.53
CA ILE A 122 4.63 1.82 -19.12
C ILE A 122 3.42 1.01 -18.66
N SER A 123 3.50 -0.34 -18.72
CA SER A 123 2.40 -1.21 -18.32
C SER A 123 2.02 -1.04 -16.84
N VAL A 124 3.00 -0.91 -15.94
CA VAL A 124 2.77 -0.69 -14.51
C VAL A 124 2.09 0.66 -14.26
N ASN A 125 2.48 1.72 -14.98
CA ASN A 125 1.83 3.02 -14.85
C ASN A 125 0.39 3.01 -15.35
N VAL A 126 0.12 2.35 -16.48
CA VAL A 126 -1.25 2.16 -17.00
C VAL A 126 -2.09 1.38 -15.99
N MET A 127 -1.54 0.29 -15.44
CA MET A 127 -2.23 -0.51 -14.43
C MET A 127 -2.50 0.28 -13.14
N ASN A 128 -1.54 1.09 -12.67
CA ASN A 128 -1.72 1.96 -11.51
C ASN A 128 -2.83 3.00 -11.76
N PHE A 129 -2.90 3.56 -12.97
CA PHE A 129 -3.97 4.48 -13.37
C PHE A 129 -5.34 3.79 -13.39
N ILE A 130 -5.44 2.60 -14.00
CA ILE A 130 -6.67 1.80 -13.99
C ILE A 130 -7.09 1.46 -12.56
N THR A 131 -6.13 1.09 -11.70
CA THR A 131 -6.37 0.78 -10.28
C THR A 131 -6.90 2.00 -9.52
N LEU A 132 -6.37 3.18 -9.79
CA LEU A 132 -6.87 4.44 -9.23
C LEU A 132 -8.31 4.71 -9.71
N MET A 133 -8.58 4.56 -11.01
CA MET A 133 -9.93 4.74 -11.57
C MET A 133 -10.92 3.75 -10.96
N HIS A 134 -10.54 2.48 -10.82
CA HIS A 134 -11.35 1.46 -10.18
C HIS A 134 -11.62 1.79 -8.70
N SER A 135 -10.61 2.22 -7.96
CA SER A 135 -10.74 2.60 -6.54
C SER A 135 -11.64 3.82 -6.33
N ILE A 136 -11.52 4.84 -7.19
CA ILE A 136 -12.43 5.99 -7.21
C ILE A 136 -13.86 5.55 -7.56
N GLY A 137 -14.00 4.67 -8.56
CA GLY A 137 -15.27 4.08 -8.96
C GLY A 137 -15.96 3.34 -7.82
N LEU A 138 -15.25 2.47 -7.11
CA LEU A 138 -15.72 1.76 -5.92
C LEU A 138 -16.16 2.72 -4.82
N TYR A 139 -15.34 3.74 -4.52
CA TYR A 139 -15.68 4.74 -3.50
C TYR A 139 -16.97 5.50 -3.86
N ARG A 140 -17.10 5.96 -5.11
CA ARG A 140 -18.30 6.67 -5.59
C ARG A 140 -19.53 5.76 -5.61
N HIS A 141 -19.36 4.49 -6.00
CA HIS A 141 -20.43 3.50 -5.98
C HIS A 141 -20.94 3.28 -4.56
N ASN A 142 -20.04 3.06 -3.60
CA ASN A 142 -20.39 2.87 -2.19
C ASN A 142 -21.04 4.12 -1.57
N GLN A 143 -20.54 5.32 -1.92
CA GLN A 143 -21.14 6.60 -1.52
C GLN A 143 -22.55 6.81 -2.09
N ARG A 144 -22.78 6.47 -3.37
CA ARG A 144 -24.12 6.53 -3.96
C ARG A 144 -25.07 5.56 -3.27
N LYS A 145 -24.60 4.32 -3.00
CA LYS A 145 -25.39 3.29 -2.34
C LYS A 145 -25.82 3.72 -0.93
N ILE A 146 -24.93 4.33 -0.13
CA ILE A 146 -25.32 4.83 1.20
C ILE A 146 -26.31 6.00 1.12
N ASN A 147 -26.16 6.91 0.16
CA ASN A 147 -27.08 8.04 0.00
C ASN A 147 -28.49 7.59 -0.40
N VAL A 148 -28.61 6.62 -1.30
CA VAL A 148 -29.91 6.02 -1.67
C VAL A 148 -30.53 5.28 -0.49
N VAL A 149 -29.71 4.56 0.28
CA VAL A 149 -30.15 3.77 1.43
C VAL A 149 -30.53 4.63 2.64
N LYS A 150 -29.89 5.79 2.83
CA LYS A 150 -30.21 6.72 3.93
C LYS A 150 -31.66 7.21 3.89
N ASN A 151 -32.27 7.24 2.71
CA ASN A 151 -33.66 7.63 2.49
C ASN A 151 -34.67 6.47 2.63
N ARG A 152 -34.22 5.24 2.94
CA ARG A 152 -35.10 4.08 3.16
C ARG A 152 -35.00 3.63 4.63
N ASP A 153 -36.12 3.68 5.33
CA ASP A 153 -36.21 3.35 6.76
C ASP A 153 -36.04 1.86 7.09
N GLN A 154 -36.11 0.96 6.09
CA GLN A 154 -36.15 -0.49 6.29
C GLN A 154 -34.80 -1.21 6.18
N PHE A 155 -33.70 -0.62 6.65
CA PHE A 155 -32.38 -1.28 6.55
C PHE A 155 -31.98 -2.02 7.83
N ILE A 156 -31.67 -3.31 7.68
CA ILE A 156 -31.09 -4.17 8.72
C ILE A 156 -29.75 -3.58 9.17
N LEU A 157 -29.55 -3.44 10.49
CA LEU A 157 -28.38 -2.84 11.13
C LEU A 157 -27.04 -3.38 10.58
N SER A 158 -26.96 -4.69 10.35
CA SER A 158 -25.78 -5.36 9.79
C SER A 158 -25.34 -4.79 8.44
N SER A 159 -26.28 -4.48 7.54
CA SER A 159 -25.95 -3.98 6.22
C SER A 159 -25.44 -2.53 6.26
N ARG A 160 -25.92 -1.72 7.22
CA ARG A 160 -25.39 -0.37 7.45
C ARG A 160 -23.95 -0.40 7.96
N PHE A 161 -23.61 -1.32 8.86
CA PHE A 161 -22.25 -1.51 9.34
C PHE A 161 -21.30 -1.93 8.21
N GLN A 162 -21.67 -2.94 7.41
CA GLN A 162 -20.89 -3.38 6.25
C GLN A 162 -20.71 -2.27 5.22
N MET A 163 -21.74 -1.46 4.95
CA MET A 163 -21.64 -0.35 4.01
C MET A 163 -20.68 0.73 4.51
N ASN A 164 -20.74 1.05 5.80
CA ASN A 164 -19.83 2.01 6.42
C ASN A 164 -18.38 1.52 6.39
N GLU A 165 -18.16 0.23 6.68
CA GLU A 165 -16.85 -0.41 6.57
C GLU A 165 -16.33 -0.41 5.12
N ASN A 166 -17.19 -0.72 4.15
CA ASN A 166 -16.85 -0.65 2.73
C ASN A 166 -16.48 0.77 2.27
N ILE A 167 -17.13 1.81 2.79
CA ILE A 167 -16.77 3.20 2.50
C ILE A 167 -15.41 3.55 3.11
N ILE A 168 -15.16 3.15 4.35
CA ILE A 168 -13.86 3.39 5.02
C ILE A 168 -12.74 2.66 4.27
N SER A 169 -12.96 1.40 3.91
CA SER A 169 -12.01 0.57 3.15
C SER A 169 -11.75 1.14 1.75
N SER A 170 -12.80 1.49 0.99
CA SER A 170 -12.65 2.09 -0.34
C SER A 170 -12.01 3.49 -0.31
N ARG A 171 -12.24 4.28 0.75
CA ARG A 171 -11.52 5.55 1.00
C ARG A 171 -10.03 5.31 1.24
N LEU A 172 -9.66 4.29 2.01
CA LEU A 172 -8.26 3.92 2.23
C LEU A 172 -7.60 3.45 0.92
N LEU A 173 -8.26 2.58 0.16
CA LEU A 173 -7.76 2.09 -1.13
C LEU A 173 -7.48 3.23 -2.10
N TRP A 174 -8.39 4.20 -2.19
CA TRP A 174 -8.19 5.39 -3.03
C TRP A 174 -6.91 6.17 -2.65
N TRP A 175 -6.67 6.41 -1.35
CA TRP A 175 -5.44 7.07 -0.88
C TRP A 175 -4.19 6.26 -1.22
N LEU A 176 -4.22 4.95 -1.00
CA LEU A 176 -3.11 4.06 -1.30
C LEU A 176 -2.79 4.02 -2.80
N SER A 177 -3.79 3.90 -3.67
CA SER A 177 -3.60 3.92 -5.12
C SER A 177 -3.10 5.28 -5.63
N THR A 178 -3.51 6.38 -5.00
CA THR A 178 -3.01 7.72 -5.35
C THR A 178 -1.53 7.86 -5.01
N ALA A 179 -1.13 7.45 -3.80
CA ALA A 179 0.27 7.45 -3.40
C ALA A 179 1.14 6.53 -4.29
N GLN A 180 0.62 5.34 -4.62
CA GLN A 180 1.26 4.41 -5.54
C GLN A 180 1.48 5.04 -6.92
N LEU A 181 0.45 5.63 -7.52
CA LEU A 181 0.58 6.28 -8.83
C LEU A 181 1.62 7.40 -8.81
N ILE A 182 1.63 8.26 -7.77
CA ILE A 182 2.60 9.36 -7.65
C ILE A 182 4.03 8.82 -7.58
N ILE A 183 4.28 7.80 -6.76
CA ILE A 183 5.62 7.23 -6.56
C ILE A 183 6.12 6.49 -7.80
N PHE A 184 5.25 5.72 -8.47
CA PHE A 184 5.64 5.02 -9.69
C PHE A 184 5.79 5.98 -10.87
N LEU A 185 4.99 7.04 -10.98
CA LEU A 185 5.16 8.07 -12.00
C LEU A 185 6.47 8.83 -11.79
N SER A 186 6.78 9.22 -10.54
CA SER A 186 8.03 9.92 -10.21
C SER A 186 9.25 9.04 -10.49
N TYR A 187 9.19 7.74 -10.18
CA TYR A 187 10.23 6.78 -10.57
C TYR A 187 10.52 6.84 -12.08
N GLY A 188 9.47 6.85 -12.89
CA GLY A 188 9.56 6.93 -14.34
C GLY A 188 10.20 8.19 -14.86
N CYS A 189 9.69 9.32 -14.39
CA CYS A 189 10.22 10.62 -14.75
C CYS A 189 11.70 10.72 -14.38
N LEU A 190 12.09 10.26 -13.20
CA LEU A 190 13.49 10.26 -12.76
C LEU A 190 14.35 9.34 -13.64
N MET A 191 13.94 8.09 -13.85
CA MET A 191 14.71 7.14 -14.67
C MET A 191 14.82 7.55 -16.14
N TYR A 192 13.78 8.16 -16.71
CA TYR A 192 13.82 8.70 -18.06
C TYR A 192 14.74 9.93 -18.14
N SER A 193 14.67 10.81 -17.15
CA SER A 193 15.58 11.96 -17.04
C SER A 193 17.03 11.53 -16.92
N LEU A 194 17.34 10.55 -16.07
CA LEU A 194 18.69 9.99 -15.94
C LEU A 194 19.23 9.47 -17.27
N ARG A 195 18.39 8.85 -18.10
CA ARG A 195 18.83 8.34 -19.42
C ARG A 195 19.14 9.45 -20.42
N ILE A 196 18.47 10.60 -20.33
CA ILE A 196 18.74 11.75 -21.18
C ILE A 196 20.00 12.49 -20.72
N PHE A 197 20.13 12.72 -19.41
CA PHE A 197 21.16 13.60 -18.85
C PHE A 197 22.47 12.90 -18.49
N LEU A 198 22.46 11.59 -18.23
CA LEU A 198 23.63 10.81 -17.83
C LEU A 198 23.99 9.74 -18.87
N THR A 199 24.32 10.20 -20.08
CA THR A 199 24.88 9.38 -21.16
C THR A 199 26.40 9.22 -20.95
N GLY A 200 26.81 8.17 -20.23
CA GLY A 200 28.22 7.92 -19.96
C GLY A 200 28.50 6.54 -19.38
N PRO A 201 29.79 6.17 -19.18
CA PRO A 201 30.17 4.92 -18.55
C PRO A 201 29.60 4.83 -17.13
N ARG A 202 29.22 3.62 -16.68
CA ARG A 202 28.60 3.33 -15.38
C ARG A 202 29.57 3.56 -14.21
N SER A 203 29.90 4.82 -13.95
CA SER A 203 30.71 5.23 -12.80
C SER A 203 29.99 4.99 -11.48
N ALA A 204 30.74 4.98 -10.37
CA ALA A 204 30.16 4.82 -9.04
C ALA A 204 29.09 5.88 -8.72
N VAL A 205 29.28 7.12 -9.19
CA VAL A 205 28.32 8.21 -9.04
C VAL A 205 27.06 7.95 -9.86
N TRP A 206 27.20 7.48 -11.10
CA TRP A 206 26.07 7.12 -11.95
C TRP A 206 25.20 6.05 -11.27
N GLN A 207 25.82 5.04 -10.69
CA GLN A 207 25.11 3.97 -9.96
C GLN A 207 24.46 4.49 -8.68
N ALA A 208 25.15 5.33 -7.91
CA ALA A 208 24.59 5.95 -6.71
C ALA A 208 23.36 6.80 -7.01
N VAL A 209 23.39 7.64 -8.05
CA VAL A 209 22.26 8.47 -8.46
C VAL A 209 21.10 7.59 -8.97
N THR A 210 21.41 6.53 -9.73
CA THR A 210 20.38 5.59 -10.20
C THR A 210 19.68 4.88 -9.03
N GLU A 211 20.45 4.45 -8.02
CA GLU A 211 19.88 3.85 -6.80
C GLU A 211 19.11 4.85 -5.94
N LEU A 212 19.51 6.13 -5.92
CA LEU A 212 18.76 7.17 -5.23
C LEU A 212 17.40 7.44 -5.91
N CYS A 213 17.39 7.43 -7.25
CA CYS A 213 16.17 7.57 -8.03
C CYS A 213 15.25 6.35 -7.96
N TYR A 214 15.66 5.25 -7.34
CA TYR A 214 14.81 4.09 -7.08
C TYR A 214 13.82 4.39 -5.96
N THR A 215 12.68 4.98 -6.32
CA THR A 215 11.61 5.39 -5.39
C THR A 215 10.64 4.29 -4.91
N PRO A 216 10.50 3.09 -5.51
CA PRO A 216 9.53 2.08 -5.03
C PRO A 216 9.61 1.73 -3.52
N PRO A 217 10.80 1.64 -2.88
CA PRO A 217 10.90 1.44 -1.43
C PRO A 217 10.24 2.53 -0.60
N LEU A 218 10.08 3.76 -1.13
CA LEU A 218 9.35 4.83 -0.45
C LEU A 218 7.88 4.49 -0.26
N TYR A 219 7.29 3.77 -1.21
CA TYR A 219 5.90 3.32 -1.09
C TYR A 219 5.74 2.36 0.09
N CYS A 220 6.71 1.46 0.30
CA CYS A 220 6.71 0.53 1.44
C CYS A 220 6.74 1.26 2.79
N ALA A 221 7.39 2.42 2.87
CA ALA A 221 7.39 3.24 4.08
C ALA A 221 6.11 4.09 4.22
N ILE A 222 5.59 4.64 3.13
CA ILE A 222 4.42 5.55 3.13
C ILE A 222 3.11 4.78 3.34
N MET A 223 2.95 3.61 2.73
CA MET A 223 1.75 2.78 2.83
C MET A 223 1.28 2.54 4.28
N PRO A 224 2.11 2.02 5.21
CA PRO A 224 1.68 1.79 6.59
C PRO A 224 1.31 3.08 7.32
N ILE A 225 1.98 4.21 7.01
CA ILE A 225 1.67 5.51 7.60
C ILE A 225 0.26 5.96 7.17
N ILE A 226 -0.07 5.85 5.87
CA ILE A 226 -1.42 6.14 5.37
C ILE A 226 -2.47 5.25 6.07
N CYS A 227 -2.18 3.96 6.24
CA CYS A 227 -3.06 3.04 6.95
C CYS A 227 -3.28 3.44 8.42
N ILE A 228 -2.22 3.81 9.15
CA ILE A 228 -2.29 4.26 10.54
C ILE A 228 -3.14 5.54 10.65
N ILE A 229 -2.87 6.55 9.81
CA ILE A 229 -3.63 7.81 9.81
C ILE A 229 -5.11 7.55 9.51
N SER A 230 -5.41 6.72 8.52
CA SER A 230 -6.78 6.36 8.16
C SER A 230 -7.49 5.63 9.31
N ALA A 231 -6.82 4.67 9.96
CA ALA A 231 -7.35 3.94 11.10
C ALA A 231 -7.64 4.87 12.29
N GLN A 232 -6.72 5.76 12.64
CA GLN A 232 -6.90 6.75 13.71
C GLN A 232 -8.07 7.69 13.41
N ASN A 233 -8.17 8.20 12.18
CA ASN A 233 -9.27 9.06 11.77
C ASN A 233 -10.61 8.33 11.83
N SER A 234 -10.65 7.07 11.41
CA SER A 234 -11.85 6.23 11.51
C SER A 234 -12.27 5.99 12.96
N LEU A 235 -11.33 5.74 13.86
CA LEU A 235 -11.62 5.57 15.29
C LEU A 235 -12.13 6.87 15.93
N LYS A 236 -11.51 8.01 15.62
CA LYS A 236 -11.97 9.33 16.06
C LYS A 236 -13.39 9.62 15.60
N GLU A 237 -13.68 9.34 14.33
CA GLU A 237 -15.02 9.52 13.74
C GLU A 237 -16.06 8.59 14.38
N ARG A 238 -15.69 7.34 14.70
CA ARG A 238 -16.56 6.40 15.41
C ARG A 238 -16.85 6.89 16.83
N ASN A 239 -15.82 7.31 17.56
CA ASN A 239 -15.96 7.77 18.94
C ASN A 239 -16.81 9.06 19.01
N SER A 240 -16.63 10.01 18.08
CA SER A 240 -17.46 11.23 18.05
C SER A 240 -18.93 10.93 17.74
N LYS A 241 -19.22 9.99 16.82
CA LYS A 241 -20.58 9.53 16.51
C LYS A 241 -21.23 8.82 17.70
N ILE A 242 -20.49 7.98 18.43
CA ILE A 242 -21.01 7.32 19.63
C ILE A 242 -21.33 8.36 20.71
N GLN A 243 -20.40 9.28 20.97
CA GLN A 243 -20.61 10.34 21.95
C GLN A 243 -21.83 11.20 21.61
N SER A 244 -21.98 11.64 20.35
CA SER A 244 -23.13 12.45 19.95
C SER A 244 -24.47 11.70 20.07
N LEU A 245 -24.50 10.40 19.76
CA LEU A 245 -25.69 9.57 19.96
C LEU A 245 -26.04 9.39 21.45
N ILE A 246 -25.05 9.23 22.32
CA ILE A 246 -25.26 9.15 23.78
C ILE A 246 -25.78 10.50 24.29
N THR A 247 -25.17 11.61 23.89
CA THR A 247 -25.61 12.96 24.28
C THR A 247 -27.05 13.22 23.82
N LEU A 248 -27.39 12.84 22.58
CA LEU A 248 -28.75 13.00 22.05
C LEU A 248 -29.77 12.08 22.73
N ARG A 249 -29.37 10.88 23.18
CA ARG A 249 -30.24 10.03 24.03
C ARG A 249 -30.40 10.56 25.45
N SER A 250 -29.43 11.32 25.97
CA SER A 250 -29.57 12.02 27.25
C SER A 250 -30.35 13.33 27.15
N VAL A 251 -30.56 13.87 25.94
CA VAL A 251 -31.23 15.16 25.69
C VAL A 251 -32.39 14.98 24.70
N GLY A 252 -33.63 14.96 25.19
CA GLY A 252 -34.83 14.79 24.36
C GLY A 252 -35.92 14.02 25.10
N LYS A 253 -36.99 13.60 24.40
CA LYS A 253 -38.11 12.86 25.02
C LYS A 253 -37.64 11.53 25.62
N GLU A 254 -36.79 10.77 24.92
CA GLU A 254 -36.19 9.53 25.46
C GLU A 254 -35.26 9.78 26.66
N GLY A 255 -34.57 10.93 26.69
CA GLY A 255 -33.71 11.32 27.82
C GLY A 255 -34.53 11.70 29.05
N TRP A 256 -35.62 12.44 28.82
CA TRP A 256 -36.61 12.76 29.85
C TRP A 256 -37.28 11.49 30.39
N ASP A 257 -37.68 10.56 29.53
CA ASP A 257 -38.31 9.29 29.94
C ASP A 257 -37.33 8.42 30.77
N ASN A 258 -36.05 8.37 30.41
CA ASN A 258 -35.02 7.70 31.22
C ASN A 258 -34.80 8.39 32.58
N TYR A 259 -34.76 9.72 32.61
CA TYR A 259 -34.61 10.49 33.85
C TYR A 259 -35.84 10.32 34.76
N GLN A 260 -37.04 10.35 34.19
CA GLN A 260 -38.30 10.15 34.90
C GLN A 260 -38.41 8.72 35.45
N GLY A 261 -37.94 7.71 34.70
CA GLY A 261 -37.84 6.33 35.17
C GLY A 261 -36.86 6.13 36.32
N MET A 262 -35.74 6.87 36.36
CA MET A 262 -34.84 6.87 37.52
C MET A 262 -35.46 7.55 38.74
N LEU A 263 -36.16 8.68 38.56
CA LEU A 263 -36.90 9.34 39.64
C LEU A 263 -37.98 8.41 40.21
N GLN A 264 -38.76 7.73 39.39
CA GLN A 264 -39.76 6.77 39.90
C GLN A 264 -39.13 5.64 40.73
N LYS A 265 -37.91 5.20 40.40
CA LYS A 265 -37.19 4.17 41.17
C LYS A 265 -36.56 4.66 42.46
N GLN A 266 -36.33 5.97 42.62
CA GLN A 266 -35.81 6.54 43.87
C GLN A 266 -36.92 6.85 44.87
N TRP A 267 -38.15 7.03 44.40
CA TRP A 267 -39.30 7.46 45.21
C TRP A 267 -40.35 6.34 45.41
N ALA A 268 -40.07 5.13 44.93
CA ALA A 268 -40.80 3.89 45.24
C ALA A 268 -39.95 3.02 46.16
#